data_AF-A0A497Q1I9-F1
#
_entry.id   AF-A0A497Q1I9-F1
#
_cell.length_a   1.000
_cell.length_b   1.000
_cell.length_c   1.000
_cell.angle_alpha   90.00
_cell.angle_beta   90.00
_cell.angle_gamma   90.00
#
_symmetry.space_group_name_H-M   'P 1'
#
loop_
_entity.id
_entity.type
_entity.pdbx_description
1 polymer ?
#
loop_
_entity_poly.entity_id
_entity_poly.type
_entity_poly.pdbx_seq_one_letter_code
_entity_poly.pdbx_strand_id
1 'polypeptide(L)'
;MSDEIMARKYEFFSRQGFLVGFMLAAASLIAQSIISPMLWPGDIPSVWTNHGLAYLLVTVFSSTVVGVASGGVLIFLFPPDQDVIGIAGMGSDDATQHFSLILIIMALIQPLLTNFLLFFDYFANDPLVPIWVILGFAAPSLGLTTAMFDRSRAIADDLKIYFTGHKSLDMASLDWLHGLGPRTATYRMGMLESAARRVPGLKISGHEIIKLEEQFAVNKM
;
A
#
# COMPACT_ATOMS: atom_id res chain seq x y z
N MET A 1 11.14 -23.72 12.22
CA MET A 1 10.65 -22.50 11.54
C MET A 1 11.46 -21.36 12.14
N SER A 2 12.34 -20.70 11.38
CA SER A 2 13.29 -19.74 11.98
C SER A 2 12.59 -18.49 12.49
N ASP A 3 13.12 -17.86 13.54
CA ASP A 3 12.57 -16.65 14.14
C ASP A 3 12.42 -15.48 13.14
N GLU A 4 13.20 -15.47 12.04
CA GLU A 4 13.01 -14.55 10.91
C GLU A 4 11.68 -14.73 10.18
N ILE A 5 11.18 -15.96 10.05
CA ILE A 5 9.89 -16.24 9.40
C ILE A 5 8.74 -15.79 10.31
N MET A 6 8.89 -15.96 11.62
CA MET A 6 7.94 -15.41 12.60
C MET A 6 7.97 -13.88 12.63
N ALA A 7 9.15 -13.24 12.53
CA ALA A 7 9.27 -11.79 12.45
C ALA A 7 8.60 -11.20 11.18
N ARG A 8 8.69 -11.89 10.04
CA ARG A 8 8.00 -11.50 8.79
C ARG A 8 6.48 -11.74 8.82
N LYS A 9 6.00 -12.61 9.72
CA LYS A 9 4.57 -12.74 10.03
C LYS A 9 3.98 -11.43 10.56
N TYR A 10 4.83 -10.54 11.09
CA TYR A 10 4.47 -9.24 11.66
C TYR A 10 4.94 -8.01 10.85
N GLU A 11 5.47 -8.16 9.64
CA GLU A 11 5.77 -7.00 8.79
C GLU A 11 4.48 -6.47 8.14
N PHE A 12 3.78 -5.64 8.91
CA PHE A 12 2.45 -5.11 8.64
C PHE A 12 2.45 -3.79 7.86
N PHE A 13 3.62 -3.30 7.49
CA PHE A 13 3.81 -2.00 6.87
C PHE A 13 4.73 -2.14 5.67
N SER A 14 4.25 -1.79 4.48
CA SER A 14 5.12 -1.79 3.31
C SER A 14 5.97 -0.51 3.31
N ARG A 15 7.28 -0.68 3.56
CA ARG A 15 8.25 0.40 3.40
C ARG A 15 8.25 0.97 1.98
N GLN A 16 8.08 0.10 0.97
CA GLN A 16 7.99 0.53 -0.42
C GLN A 16 6.71 1.34 -0.67
N GLY A 17 5.56 0.87 -0.21
CA GLY A 17 4.30 1.60 -0.33
C GLY A 17 4.34 2.96 0.37
N PHE A 18 4.96 3.01 1.55
CA PHE A 18 5.22 4.27 2.26
C PHE A 18 6.10 5.21 1.45
N LEU A 19 7.25 4.75 0.99
CA LEU A 19 8.21 5.56 0.24
C LEU A 19 7.59 6.10 -1.05
N VAL A 20 6.86 5.25 -1.79
CA VAL A 20 6.18 5.66 -3.03
C VAL A 20 5.10 6.70 -2.73
N GLY A 21 4.25 6.46 -1.73
CA GLY A 21 3.22 7.43 -1.33
C GLY A 21 3.81 8.76 -0.89
N PHE A 22 4.83 8.72 -0.04
CA PHE A 22 5.56 9.90 0.45
C PHE A 22 6.17 10.70 -0.70
N MET A 23 6.93 10.03 -1.58
CA MET A 23 7.64 10.69 -2.68
C MET A 23 6.67 11.30 -3.69
N LEU A 24 5.57 10.61 -4.01
CA LEU A 24 4.56 11.13 -4.94
C LEU A 24 3.83 12.35 -4.36
N ALA A 25 3.47 12.32 -3.08
CA ALA A 25 2.85 13.46 -2.41
C ALA A 25 3.80 14.66 -2.34
N ALA A 26 5.06 14.44 -1.93
CA ALA A 26 6.07 15.49 -1.84
C ALA A 26 6.36 16.10 -3.21
N ALA A 27 6.57 15.25 -4.22
CA ALA A 27 6.81 15.71 -5.60
C ALA A 27 5.61 16.48 -6.16
N SER A 28 4.38 16.04 -5.88
CA SER A 28 3.17 16.74 -6.32
C SER A 28 3.07 18.13 -5.72
N LEU A 29 3.26 18.27 -4.40
CA LEU A 29 3.22 19.58 -3.71
C LEU A 29 4.35 20.50 -4.16
N ILE A 30 5.58 19.98 -4.29
CA ILE A 30 6.71 20.77 -4.79
C ILE A 30 6.48 21.18 -6.25
N ALA A 31 6.03 20.27 -7.11
CA ALA A 31 5.73 20.58 -8.50
C ALA A 31 4.61 21.64 -8.61
N GLN A 32 3.54 21.51 -7.81
CA GLN A 32 2.51 22.54 -7.69
C GLN A 32 3.10 23.90 -7.34
N SER A 33 3.96 23.94 -6.32
CA SER A 33 4.59 25.18 -5.85
C SER A 33 5.45 25.91 -6.89
N ILE A 34 5.93 25.20 -7.91
CA ILE A 34 6.83 25.71 -8.95
C ILE A 34 6.08 26.00 -10.25
N ILE A 35 5.21 25.08 -10.66
CA ILE A 35 4.54 25.10 -11.97
C ILE A 35 3.37 26.08 -11.98
N SER A 36 2.57 26.14 -10.91
CA SER A 36 1.40 27.03 -10.87
C SER A 36 1.78 28.52 -11.06
N PRO A 37 2.83 29.04 -10.41
CA PRO A 37 3.36 30.39 -10.68
C PRO A 37 3.92 30.60 -12.11
N MET A 38 4.46 29.55 -12.74
CA MET A 38 5.08 29.66 -14.06
C MET A 38 4.04 29.70 -15.18
N LEU A 39 2.93 28.99 -15.02
CA LEU A 39 1.84 28.93 -16.01
C LEU A 39 0.82 30.05 -15.84
N TRP A 40 0.72 30.64 -14.65
CA TRP A 40 -0.17 31.76 -14.37
C TRP A 40 0.64 32.99 -13.91
N PRO A 41 0.84 34.00 -14.78
CA PRO A 41 1.65 35.17 -14.46
C PRO A 41 0.88 36.07 -13.48
N GLY A 42 1.03 35.81 -12.19
CA GLY A 42 0.41 36.59 -11.11
C GLY A 42 1.38 36.87 -9.97
N ASP A 43 2.13 35.86 -9.52
CA ASP A 43 3.12 35.98 -8.45
C ASP A 43 4.23 34.95 -8.65
N ILE A 44 5.49 35.37 -8.47
CA ILE A 44 6.65 34.47 -8.24
C ILE A 44 6.27 33.48 -7.12
N PRO A 45 6.87 32.28 -6.98
CA PRO A 45 6.62 31.38 -5.85
C PRO A 45 6.89 32.04 -4.48
N SER A 46 5.97 32.88 -4.03
CA SER A 46 6.04 33.71 -2.84
C SER A 46 6.00 32.84 -1.60
N VAL A 47 5.45 31.64 -1.72
CA VAL A 47 5.45 30.64 -0.66
C VAL A 47 6.88 30.23 -0.27
N TRP A 48 7.81 30.12 -1.22
CA TRP A 48 9.19 29.75 -0.94
C TRP A 48 10.01 30.91 -0.39
N THR A 49 9.74 32.14 -0.83
CA THR A 49 10.47 33.33 -0.36
C THR A 49 9.95 33.84 0.98
N ASN A 50 8.64 33.85 1.18
CA ASN A 50 7.99 34.46 2.34
C ASN A 50 7.74 33.42 3.45
N HIS A 51 7.49 32.17 3.08
CA HIS A 51 7.07 31.11 4.00
C HIS A 51 7.77 29.76 3.77
N GLY A 52 8.97 29.75 3.16
CA GLY A 52 9.59 28.53 2.64
C GLY A 52 9.82 27.43 3.69
N LEU A 53 10.22 27.81 4.91
CA LEU A 53 10.38 26.84 6.00
C LEU A 53 9.04 26.23 6.42
N ALA A 54 8.00 27.05 6.57
CA ALA A 54 6.67 26.58 6.93
C ALA A 54 6.10 25.67 5.84
N TYR A 55 6.28 26.03 4.57
CA TYR A 55 5.83 25.24 3.43
C TYR A 55 6.54 23.89 3.32
N LEU A 56 7.87 23.87 3.55
CA LEU A 56 8.65 22.64 3.60
C LEU A 56 8.16 21.70 4.71
N LEU A 57 7.92 22.24 5.91
CA LEU A 57 7.40 21.44 7.04
C LEU A 57 6.01 20.87 6.73
N VAL A 58 5.13 21.65 6.12
CA VAL A 58 3.79 21.20 5.71
C VAL A 58 3.89 20.13 4.62
N THR A 59 4.81 20.28 3.66
CA THR A 59 5.04 19.29 2.61
C THR A 59 5.53 17.97 3.21
N VAL A 60 6.53 18.02 4.08
CA VAL A 60 7.05 16.82 4.76
C VAL A 60 5.95 16.16 5.58
N PHE A 61 5.24 16.92 6.43
CA PHE A 61 4.16 16.39 7.26
C PHE A 61 3.05 15.74 6.43
N SER A 62 2.55 16.44 5.42
CA SER A 62 1.45 15.94 4.58
C SER A 62 1.87 14.71 3.77
N SER A 63 3.11 14.71 3.26
CA SER A 63 3.67 13.56 2.55
C SER A 63 3.88 12.37 3.47
N THR A 64 4.24 12.57 4.74
CA THR A 64 4.32 11.50 5.75
C THR A 64 2.94 10.92 6.03
N VAL A 65 1.90 11.75 6.20
CA VAL A 65 0.52 11.26 6.38
C VAL A 65 0.09 10.39 5.19
N VAL A 66 0.32 10.86 3.97
CA VAL A 66 0.03 10.10 2.74
C VAL A 66 0.84 8.81 2.68
N GLY A 67 2.14 8.87 2.94
CA GLY A 67 3.00 7.68 2.98
C GLY A 67 2.53 6.66 4.01
N VAL A 68 2.20 7.09 5.23
CA VAL A 68 1.71 6.19 6.29
C VAL A 68 0.41 5.53 5.89
N ALA A 69 -0.52 6.26 5.28
CA ALA A 69 -1.74 5.66 4.74
C ALA A 69 -1.41 4.65 3.62
N SER A 70 -0.58 5.01 2.65
CA SER A 70 -0.15 4.12 1.55
C SER A 70 0.50 2.82 2.04
N GLY A 71 1.39 2.90 3.03
CA GLY A 71 2.11 1.75 3.56
C GLY A 71 1.33 0.95 4.62
N GLY A 72 0.43 1.62 5.35
CA GLY A 72 -0.28 1.07 6.51
C GLY A 72 -1.72 0.62 6.24
N VAL A 73 -2.35 1.02 5.13
CA VAL A 73 -3.71 0.56 4.76
C VAL A 73 -3.78 -0.95 4.49
N LEU A 74 -2.63 -1.58 4.19
CA LEU A 74 -2.52 -3.04 4.15
C LEU A 74 -2.92 -3.69 5.48
N ILE A 75 -2.72 -3.01 6.62
CA ILE A 75 -3.04 -3.54 7.96
C ILE A 75 -4.54 -3.83 8.11
N PHE A 76 -5.39 -2.98 7.53
CA PHE A 76 -6.83 -3.09 7.74
C PHE A 76 -7.61 -3.62 6.53
N LEU A 77 -6.99 -3.68 5.35
CA LEU A 77 -7.49 -4.50 4.24
C LEU A 77 -7.15 -5.99 4.41
N PHE A 78 -6.15 -6.31 5.25
CA PHE A 78 -5.71 -7.68 5.51
C PHE A 78 -5.50 -7.91 7.02
N PRO A 79 -6.53 -8.35 7.77
CA PRO A 79 -6.37 -8.60 9.20
C PRO A 79 -5.37 -9.75 9.43
N PRO A 80 -4.17 -9.51 9.97
CA PRO A 80 -3.28 -10.62 10.32
C PRO A 80 -3.90 -11.41 11.48
N ASP A 81 -3.67 -12.72 11.50
CA ASP A 81 -4.13 -13.67 12.53
C ASP A 81 -4.29 -12.99 13.91
N GLN A 82 -5.55 -12.86 14.39
CA GLN A 82 -5.86 -12.36 15.73
C GLN A 82 -5.61 -13.41 16.83
N ASP A 83 -4.67 -14.34 16.63
CA ASP A 83 -4.27 -15.33 17.62
C ASP A 83 -3.07 -14.87 18.45
N VAL A 84 -3.14 -13.62 18.93
CA VAL A 84 -2.41 -13.19 20.13
C VAL A 84 -3.46 -13.02 21.23
N ILE A 85 -3.48 -14.02 22.12
CA ILE A 85 -4.27 -14.08 23.36
C ILE A 85 -4.17 -12.72 24.07
N GLY A 86 -5.25 -11.93 24.01
CA GLY A 86 -5.37 -10.67 24.76
C GLY A 86 -6.06 -9.49 24.05
N ILE A 87 -6.26 -9.53 22.73
CA ILE A 87 -7.11 -8.54 22.02
C ILE A 87 -8.25 -9.28 21.29
N ALA A 88 -8.93 -10.16 22.02
CA ALA A 88 -10.24 -10.66 21.63
C ALA A 88 -11.23 -9.50 21.77
N GLY A 89 -11.51 -8.78 20.68
CA GLY A 89 -12.47 -7.68 20.74
C GLY A 89 -12.55 -6.76 19.51
N MET A 90 -11.62 -6.83 18.57
CA MET A 90 -11.77 -6.16 17.27
C MET A 90 -11.97 -7.18 16.15
N GLY A 91 -12.84 -8.15 16.41
CA GLY A 91 -13.45 -8.98 15.38
C GLY A 91 -14.61 -8.22 14.76
N SER A 92 -14.43 -7.72 13.55
CA SER A 92 -15.49 -7.53 12.56
C SER A 92 -14.84 -6.90 11.34
N ASP A 93 -14.88 -7.62 10.22
CA ASP A 93 -14.40 -7.24 8.88
C ASP A 93 -14.83 -5.82 8.44
N ASP A 94 -15.82 -5.19 9.08
CA ASP A 94 -16.28 -3.85 8.75
C ASP A 94 -15.48 -2.74 9.45
N ALA A 95 -15.21 -2.86 10.75
CA ALA A 95 -14.60 -1.76 11.52
C ALA A 95 -13.19 -1.44 11.04
N THR A 96 -12.36 -2.46 10.80
CA THR A 96 -11.00 -2.29 10.27
C THR A 96 -11.04 -1.73 8.84
N GLN A 97 -11.93 -2.22 7.98
CA GLN A 97 -12.11 -1.65 6.64
C GLN A 97 -12.56 -0.18 6.69
N HIS A 98 -13.46 0.17 7.61
CA HIS A 98 -13.86 1.55 7.86
C HIS A 98 -12.70 2.41 8.37
N PHE A 99 -11.87 1.90 9.28
CA PHE A 99 -10.66 2.61 9.71
C PHE A 99 -9.67 2.82 8.57
N SER A 100 -9.45 1.81 7.72
CA SER A 100 -8.64 1.96 6.49
C SER A 100 -9.20 3.03 5.57
N LEU A 101 -10.52 2.99 5.32
CA LEU A 101 -11.18 3.96 4.47
C LEU A 101 -11.07 5.37 5.05
N ILE A 102 -11.26 5.53 6.37
CA ILE A 102 -11.08 6.80 7.06
C ILE A 102 -9.64 7.29 6.93
N LEU A 103 -8.64 6.43 7.11
CA LEU A 103 -7.22 6.80 6.96
C LEU A 103 -6.89 7.22 5.54
N ILE A 104 -7.43 6.55 4.52
CA ILE A 104 -7.29 6.95 3.12
C ILE A 104 -7.96 8.31 2.89
N ILE A 105 -9.20 8.48 3.33
CA ILE A 105 -9.93 9.75 3.21
C ILE A 105 -9.16 10.88 3.92
N MET A 106 -8.64 10.63 5.11
CA MET A 106 -7.82 11.59 5.85
C MET A 106 -6.53 11.91 5.10
N ALA A 107 -5.84 10.92 4.52
CA ALA A 107 -4.66 11.15 3.69
C ALA A 107 -4.94 11.93 2.42
N LEU A 108 -6.16 11.85 1.89
CA LEU A 108 -6.60 12.60 0.71
C LEU A 108 -6.97 14.04 1.06
N ILE A 109 -7.70 14.24 2.15
CA ILE A 109 -8.21 15.55 2.55
C ILE A 109 -7.15 16.37 3.28
N GLN A 110 -6.32 15.76 4.13
CA GLN A 110 -5.40 16.48 5.01
C GLN A 110 -4.41 17.38 4.24
N PRO A 111 -3.74 16.94 3.15
CA PRO A 111 -2.84 17.80 2.40
C PRO A 111 -3.57 19.02 1.83
N LEU A 112 -4.79 18.83 1.31
CA LEU A 112 -5.60 19.91 0.74
C LEU A 112 -6.06 20.89 1.81
N LEU A 113 -6.61 20.38 2.91
CA LEU A 113 -7.12 21.18 4.02
C LEU A 113 -5.98 22.00 4.66
N THR A 114 -4.82 21.39 4.86
CA THR A 114 -3.68 22.06 5.51
C THR A 114 -3.10 23.15 4.60
N ASN A 115 -2.99 22.90 3.30
CA ASN A 115 -2.55 23.92 2.35
C ASN A 115 -3.57 25.06 2.23
N PHE A 116 -4.87 24.75 2.20
CA PHE A 116 -5.92 25.76 2.17
C PHE A 116 -5.93 26.64 3.44
N LEU A 117 -5.76 26.05 4.62
CA LEU A 117 -5.80 26.80 5.89
C LEU A 117 -4.55 27.65 6.13
N LEU A 118 -3.36 27.15 5.79
CA LEU A 118 -2.09 27.82 6.09
C LEU A 118 -1.58 28.69 4.94
N PHE A 119 -2.00 28.39 3.71
CA PHE A 119 -1.57 29.08 2.50
C PHE A 119 -2.77 29.44 1.62
N PHE A 120 -3.83 29.98 2.23
CA PHE A 120 -5.08 30.31 1.55
C PHE A 120 -4.86 31.17 0.30
N ASP A 121 -4.10 32.27 0.40
CA ASP A 121 -3.87 33.18 -0.73
C ASP A 121 -3.14 32.50 -1.89
N TYR A 122 -2.32 31.49 -1.60
CA TYR A 122 -1.62 30.69 -2.60
C TYR A 122 -2.55 29.63 -3.20
N PHE A 123 -3.28 28.90 -2.36
CA PHE A 123 -4.08 27.76 -2.77
C PHE A 123 -5.42 28.17 -3.42
N ALA A 124 -6.05 29.24 -2.96
CA ALA A 124 -7.34 29.71 -3.50
C ALA A 124 -7.22 30.35 -4.89
N ASN A 125 -6.02 30.86 -5.23
CA ASN A 125 -5.76 31.55 -6.49
C ASN A 125 -5.01 30.69 -7.51
N ASP A 126 -4.66 29.45 -7.17
CA ASP A 126 -4.00 28.53 -8.09
C ASP A 126 -5.03 27.87 -9.04
N PRO A 127 -5.02 28.18 -10.35
CA PRO A 127 -5.98 27.64 -11.30
C PRO A 127 -5.77 26.13 -11.59
N LEU A 128 -4.63 25.57 -11.21
CA LEU A 128 -4.28 24.17 -11.41
C LEU A 128 -4.65 23.28 -10.22
N VAL A 129 -5.24 23.83 -9.16
CA VAL A 129 -5.70 23.08 -7.98
C VAL A 129 -6.46 21.80 -8.35
N PRO A 130 -7.42 21.79 -9.30
CA PRO A 130 -8.12 20.55 -9.66
C PRO A 130 -7.18 19.44 -10.17
N ILE A 131 -6.13 19.80 -10.91
CA ILE A 131 -5.13 18.84 -11.42
C ILE A 131 -4.30 18.29 -10.25
N TRP A 132 -3.84 19.18 -9.36
CA TRP A 132 -3.05 18.79 -8.19
C TRP A 132 -3.83 17.95 -7.20
N VAL A 133 -5.12 18.23 -7.05
CA VAL A 133 -6.06 17.41 -6.30
C VAL A 133 -6.11 15.99 -6.90
N ILE A 134 -6.32 15.84 -8.21
CA ILE A 134 -6.36 14.53 -8.88
C ILE A 134 -5.02 13.78 -8.74
N LEU A 135 -3.88 14.47 -8.91
CA LEU A 135 -2.56 13.87 -8.72
C LEU A 135 -2.33 13.46 -7.25
N GLY A 136 -2.82 14.26 -6.31
CA GLY A 136 -2.84 13.92 -4.89
C GLY A 136 -3.68 12.67 -4.60
N PHE A 137 -4.81 12.48 -5.28
CA PHE A 137 -5.61 11.26 -5.21
C PHE A 137 -4.88 10.01 -5.74
N ALA A 138 -4.02 10.17 -6.74
CA ALA A 138 -3.24 9.07 -7.31
C ALA A 138 -2.14 8.56 -6.35
N ALA A 139 -1.58 9.43 -5.50
CA ALA A 139 -0.44 9.07 -4.64
C ALA A 139 -0.75 7.95 -3.62
N PRO A 140 -1.85 7.99 -2.84
CA PRO A 140 -2.25 6.85 -2.00
C PRO A 140 -2.51 5.58 -2.78
N SER A 141 -3.16 5.69 -3.94
CA SER A 141 -3.55 4.55 -4.78
C SER A 141 -2.32 3.82 -5.36
N LEU A 142 -1.33 4.58 -5.85
CA LEU A 142 -0.07 4.03 -6.36
C LEU A 142 0.82 3.48 -5.24
N GLY A 143 0.86 4.16 -4.09
CA GLY A 143 1.53 3.67 -2.89
C GLY A 143 0.94 2.33 -2.41
N LEU A 144 -0.38 2.22 -2.34
CA LEU A 144 -1.06 0.97 -1.99
C LEU A 144 -0.79 -0.13 -3.04
N THR A 145 -0.86 0.21 -4.32
CA THR A 145 -0.61 -0.75 -5.41
C THR A 145 0.81 -1.31 -5.33
N THR A 146 1.81 -0.46 -5.12
CA THR A 146 3.20 -0.90 -4.95
C THR A 146 3.38 -1.77 -3.71
N ALA A 147 2.71 -1.42 -2.60
CA ALA A 147 2.66 -2.23 -1.40
C ALA A 147 2.10 -3.65 -1.66
N MET A 148 1.03 -3.75 -2.47
CA MET A 148 0.44 -5.03 -2.87
C MET A 148 1.36 -5.85 -3.78
N PHE A 149 2.07 -5.20 -4.71
CA PHE A 149 3.04 -5.89 -5.57
C PHE A 149 4.19 -6.48 -4.77
N ASP A 150 4.72 -5.72 -3.81
CA ASP A 150 5.77 -6.16 -2.89
C ASP A 150 5.31 -7.37 -2.08
N ARG A 151 4.09 -7.32 -1.54
CA ARG A 151 3.51 -8.45 -0.81
C ARG A 151 3.29 -9.69 -1.69
N SER A 152 2.80 -9.50 -2.91
CA SER A 152 2.61 -10.59 -3.87
C SER A 152 3.95 -11.27 -4.23
N ARG A 153 5.04 -10.50 -4.33
CA ARG A 153 6.39 -11.06 -4.54
C ARG A 153 6.86 -11.87 -3.34
N ALA A 154 6.69 -11.36 -2.13
CA ALA A 154 7.04 -12.09 -0.91
C ALA A 154 6.30 -13.43 -0.82
N ILE A 155 4.98 -13.44 -1.09
CA ILE A 155 4.18 -14.68 -1.15
C ILE A 155 4.72 -15.62 -2.23
N ALA A 156 5.09 -15.11 -3.40
CA ALA A 156 5.64 -15.95 -4.48
C ALA A 156 6.97 -16.59 -4.07
N ASP A 157 7.82 -15.89 -3.33
CA ASP A 157 9.08 -16.44 -2.81
C ASP A 157 8.82 -17.49 -1.72
N ASP A 158 7.84 -17.26 -0.84
CA ASP A 158 7.41 -18.26 0.15
C ASP A 158 6.87 -19.52 -0.54
N LEU A 159 6.09 -19.38 -1.62
CA LEU A 159 5.62 -20.51 -2.43
C LEU A 159 6.79 -21.28 -3.06
N LYS A 160 7.81 -20.60 -3.59
CA LYS A 160 9.02 -21.28 -4.13
C LYS A 160 9.68 -22.15 -3.06
N ILE A 161 9.82 -21.64 -1.84
CA ILE A 161 10.40 -22.37 -0.71
C ILE A 161 9.50 -23.55 -0.31
N TYR A 162 8.19 -23.35 -0.19
CA TYR A 162 7.26 -24.42 0.16
C TYR A 162 7.33 -25.60 -0.84
N PHE A 163 7.31 -25.28 -2.14
CA PHE A 163 7.35 -26.26 -3.22
C PHE A 163 8.74 -26.87 -3.48
N THR A 164 9.78 -26.52 -2.70
CA THR A 164 11.03 -27.33 -2.73
C THR A 164 10.83 -28.68 -2.07
N GLY A 165 9.97 -28.77 -1.04
CA GLY A 165 9.68 -30.01 -0.31
C GLY A 165 8.31 -30.63 -0.58
N HIS A 166 7.38 -29.88 -1.17
CA HIS A 166 5.98 -30.30 -1.36
C HIS A 166 5.59 -30.36 -2.84
N LYS A 167 4.65 -31.25 -3.18
CA LYS A 167 4.12 -31.43 -4.54
C LYS A 167 2.84 -30.64 -4.81
N SER A 168 2.01 -30.45 -3.78
CA SER A 168 0.76 -29.70 -3.85
C SER A 168 0.56 -28.86 -2.58
N LEU A 169 -0.23 -27.81 -2.73
CA LEU A 169 -0.78 -26.99 -1.66
C LEU A 169 -2.29 -26.91 -1.86
N ASP A 170 -3.06 -27.47 -0.92
CA ASP A 170 -4.51 -27.33 -0.91
C ASP A 170 -4.89 -26.03 -0.21
N MET A 171 -5.42 -25.06 -0.97
CA MET A 171 -5.86 -23.77 -0.43
C MET A 171 -7.08 -23.92 0.49
N ALA A 172 -7.90 -24.97 0.30
CA ALA A 172 -9.07 -25.23 1.15
C ALA A 172 -8.69 -25.67 2.57
N SER A 173 -7.49 -26.22 2.73
CA SER A 173 -6.94 -26.67 4.01
C SER A 173 -6.27 -25.55 4.82
N LEU A 174 -6.21 -24.33 4.28
CA LEU A 174 -5.53 -23.21 4.92
C LEU A 174 -6.49 -22.50 5.87
N ASP A 175 -6.41 -22.83 7.16
CA ASP A 175 -7.28 -22.25 8.20
C ASP A 175 -7.24 -20.71 8.22
N TRP A 176 -6.09 -20.09 7.94
CA TRP A 176 -5.93 -18.63 7.88
C TRP A 176 -6.61 -17.97 6.65
N LEU A 177 -6.99 -18.75 5.64
CA LEU A 177 -7.77 -18.31 4.48
C LEU A 177 -9.27 -18.41 4.76
N HIS A 178 -9.71 -19.37 5.57
CA HIS A 178 -11.13 -19.66 5.84
C HIS A 178 -11.64 -19.15 7.19
N GLY A 179 -10.74 -18.81 8.12
CA GLY A 179 -11.06 -18.21 9.42
C GLY A 179 -11.47 -16.74 9.37
N LEU A 180 -11.67 -16.18 8.17
CA LEU A 180 -12.03 -14.78 7.93
C LEU A 180 -13.38 -14.69 7.24
N GLY A 181 -14.00 -13.50 7.25
CA GLY A 181 -15.22 -13.28 6.48
C GLY A 181 -15.04 -13.58 4.98
N PRO A 182 -16.14 -13.94 4.28
CA PRO A 182 -16.09 -14.45 2.91
C PRO A 182 -15.34 -13.56 1.92
N ARG A 183 -15.47 -12.23 2.06
CA ARG A 183 -14.84 -11.24 1.18
C ARG A 183 -13.31 -11.23 1.32
N THR A 184 -12.82 -11.29 2.56
CA THR A 184 -11.39 -11.28 2.89
C THR A 184 -10.72 -12.58 2.44
N ALA A 185 -11.42 -13.71 2.59
CA ALA A 185 -11.00 -15.01 2.09
C ALA A 185 -10.82 -15.01 0.55
N THR A 186 -11.83 -14.53 -0.20
CA THR A 186 -11.74 -14.44 -1.66
C THR A 186 -10.57 -13.58 -2.12
N TYR A 187 -10.35 -12.45 -1.46
CA TYR A 187 -9.25 -11.56 -1.82
C TYR A 187 -7.88 -12.24 -1.58
N ARG A 188 -7.69 -12.88 -0.43
CA ARG A 188 -6.44 -13.59 -0.10
C ARG A 188 -6.16 -14.74 -1.05
N MET A 189 -7.19 -15.49 -1.41
CA MET A 189 -7.11 -16.53 -2.41
C MET A 189 -6.66 -15.94 -3.76
N GLY A 190 -7.25 -14.83 -4.19
CA GLY A 190 -6.83 -14.12 -5.39
C GLY A 190 -5.38 -13.63 -5.37
N MET A 191 -4.87 -13.16 -4.22
CA MET A 191 -3.45 -12.81 -4.07
C MET A 191 -2.54 -14.03 -4.15
N LEU A 192 -2.92 -15.14 -3.51
CA LEU A 192 -2.16 -16.38 -3.53
C LEU A 192 -2.10 -16.95 -4.95
N GLU A 193 -3.23 -16.95 -5.68
CA GLU A 193 -3.30 -17.34 -7.08
C GLU A 193 -2.44 -16.42 -7.97
N SER A 194 -2.52 -15.11 -7.78
CA SER A 194 -1.71 -14.15 -8.52
C SER A 194 -0.22 -14.33 -8.27
N ALA A 195 0.17 -14.61 -7.02
CA ALA A 195 1.54 -14.94 -6.65
C ALA A 195 1.99 -16.27 -7.26
N ALA A 196 1.16 -17.31 -7.19
CA ALA A 196 1.47 -18.63 -7.74
C ALA A 196 1.70 -18.59 -9.26
N ARG A 197 0.91 -17.80 -10.01
CA ARG A 197 1.10 -17.60 -11.46
C ARG A 197 2.46 -16.97 -11.82
N ARG A 198 3.12 -16.30 -10.88
CA ARG A 198 4.45 -15.69 -11.08
C ARG A 198 5.59 -16.65 -10.79
N VAL A 199 5.31 -17.83 -10.24
CA VAL A 199 6.32 -18.86 -9.96
C VAL A 199 6.33 -19.87 -11.12
N PRO A 200 7.42 -19.96 -11.88
CA PRO A 200 7.55 -20.96 -12.93
C PRO A 200 7.38 -22.38 -12.38
N GLY A 201 6.71 -23.25 -13.13
CA GLY A 201 6.45 -24.62 -12.71
C GLY A 201 5.35 -24.80 -11.66
N LEU A 202 4.61 -23.76 -11.27
CA LEU A 202 3.37 -23.91 -10.49
C LEU A 202 2.14 -23.76 -11.37
N LYS A 203 1.12 -24.59 -11.13
CA LYS A 203 -0.18 -24.55 -11.81
C LYS A 203 -1.29 -24.52 -10.78
N ILE A 204 -2.29 -23.68 -11.00
CA ILE A 204 -3.53 -23.65 -10.21
C ILE A 204 -4.52 -24.63 -10.83
N SER A 205 -5.09 -25.50 -10.01
CA SER A 205 -6.09 -26.50 -10.39
C SER A 205 -7.20 -26.51 -9.35
N GLY A 206 -8.28 -25.77 -9.61
CA GLY A 206 -9.35 -25.60 -8.62
C GLY A 206 -8.84 -24.93 -7.35
N HIS A 207 -8.98 -25.62 -6.22
CA HIS A 207 -8.49 -25.15 -4.91
C HIS A 207 -7.03 -25.52 -4.63
N GLU A 208 -6.33 -26.20 -5.54
CA GLU A 208 -4.95 -26.63 -5.33
C GLU A 208 -3.95 -25.83 -6.17
N ILE A 209 -2.77 -25.58 -5.60
CA ILE A 209 -1.58 -25.19 -6.35
C ILE A 209 -0.67 -26.43 -6.45
N ILE A 210 -0.30 -26.81 -7.66
CA ILE A 210 0.43 -28.04 -7.96
C ILE A 210 1.76 -27.70 -8.62
N LYS A 211 2.83 -28.40 -8.24
CA LYS A 211 4.14 -28.33 -8.90
C LYS A 211 4.16 -29.20 -10.16
N LEU A 212 4.42 -28.60 -11.31
CA LEU A 212 4.66 -29.28 -12.58
C LEU A 212 6.08 -29.85 -12.58
N GLU A 213 6.20 -31.18 -12.76
CA GLU A 213 7.49 -31.89 -12.70
C GLU A 213 8.46 -31.50 -13.84
N GLU A 214 7.98 -30.93 -14.95
CA GLU A 214 8.78 -30.65 -16.14
C GLU A 214 9.65 -29.37 -16.10
N GLN A 215 9.40 -28.41 -15.20
CA GLN A 215 10.12 -27.10 -15.23
C GLN A 215 11.13 -26.86 -14.09
N PHE A 216 11.13 -27.65 -13.02
CA PHE A 216 12.14 -27.51 -11.94
C PHE A 216 13.46 -28.25 -12.23
N ALA A 217 13.57 -28.89 -13.40
CA ALA A 217 14.74 -29.68 -13.79
C ALA A 217 15.86 -28.88 -14.48
N VAL A 218 15.73 -27.55 -14.68
CA VAL A 218 16.75 -26.74 -15.36
C VAL A 218 17.56 -25.92 -14.35
N ASN A 219 18.34 -26.62 -13.53
CA ASN A 219 19.66 -26.20 -13.02
C ASN A 219 20.25 -27.29 -12.10
N LYS A 220 20.43 -28.48 -12.67
CA LYS A 220 21.43 -29.44 -12.22
C LYS A 220 22.32 -29.77 -13.40
N MET A 221 23.26 -28.88 -13.68
CA MET A 221 24.54 -29.20 -14.31
C MET A 221 25.62 -28.59 -13.44
#